data_AF-A0A2V1DJ82-F1
#
_entry.id   AF-A0A2V1DJ82-F1
#
_cell.length_a   1.000
_cell.length_b   1.000
_cell.length_c   1.000
_cell.angle_alpha   90.00
_cell.angle_beta   90.00
_cell.angle_gamma   90.00
#
_symmetry.space_group_name_H-M   'P 1'
#
loop_
_entity.id
_entity.type
_entity.pdbx_description
1 polymer ?
#
loop_
_entity_poly.entity_id
_entity_poly.type
_entity_poly.pdbx_seq_one_letter_code
_entity_poly.pdbx_strand_id
1 'polypeptide(L)'
;LKHDFTLHVDLSPPLYFGKTVGGERRFIPITGGYFEAPRVKGNILPGGGDWNLVREDVVVHVLAKYTIQAEDGTLINVHNEGYGRVSHKTMEGV
;
A
#
# COMPACT_ATOMS: atom_id res chain seq x y z
N LEU A 1 -16.72 -16.24 3.26
CA LEU A 1 -16.21 -14.93 2.81
C LEU A 1 -16.82 -14.61 1.46
N LYS A 2 -17.15 -13.33 1.20
CA LYS A 2 -17.64 -12.85 -0.10
C LYS A 2 -16.73 -11.70 -0.54
N HIS A 3 -16.30 -11.72 -1.80
CA HIS A 3 -15.55 -10.61 -2.40
C HIS A 3 -16.47 -9.40 -2.53
N ASP A 4 -15.97 -8.22 -2.12
CA ASP A 4 -16.75 -6.99 -2.15
C ASP A 4 -16.16 -5.96 -3.13
N PHE A 5 -14.84 -5.78 -3.18
CA PHE A 5 -14.20 -4.87 -4.12
C PHE A 5 -12.72 -5.21 -4.33
N THR A 6 -12.15 -4.61 -5.37
CA THR A 6 -10.70 -4.67 -5.68
C THR A 6 -10.16 -3.25 -5.83
N LEU A 7 -8.94 -3.03 -5.32
CA LEU A 7 -8.18 -1.80 -5.49
C LEU A 7 -7.05 -2.03 -6.50
N HIS A 8 -6.97 -1.17 -7.51
CA HIS A 8 -5.84 -1.09 -8.44
C HIS A 8 -5.05 0.15 -8.09
N VAL A 9 -3.88 -0.03 -7.48
CA VAL A 9 -3.11 1.05 -6.83
C VAL A 9 -1.87 1.38 -7.66
N ASP A 10 -1.73 2.64 -8.05
CA ASP A 10 -0.54 3.14 -8.74
C ASP A 10 0.49 3.60 -7.71
N LEU A 11 1.72 3.12 -7.87
CA LEU A 11 2.83 3.35 -6.95
C LEU A 11 3.99 4.03 -7.66
N SER A 12 4.60 5.01 -7.01
CA SER A 12 5.93 5.50 -7.39
C SER A 12 7.03 4.57 -6.88
N PRO A 13 8.26 4.70 -7.43
CA PRO A 13 9.43 4.05 -6.85
C PRO A 13 9.54 4.32 -5.34
N PRO A 14 9.96 3.31 -4.54
CA PRO A 14 10.14 3.50 -3.10
C PRO A 14 11.19 4.56 -2.77
N LEU A 15 10.91 5.36 -1.75
CA LEU A 15 11.88 6.22 -1.08
C LEU A 15 12.49 5.44 0.09
N TYR A 16 13.77 5.15 0.01
CA TYR A 16 14.48 4.37 1.02
C TYR A 16 14.97 5.26 2.14
N PHE A 17 14.61 4.91 3.37
CA PHE A 17 15.24 5.45 4.57
C PHE A 17 16.46 4.61 5.00
N GLY A 18 16.55 3.37 4.49
CA GLY A 18 17.59 2.41 4.81
C GLY A 18 17.34 1.65 6.11
N LYS A 19 18.41 1.07 6.67
CA LYS A 19 18.35 0.27 7.89
C LYS A 19 18.00 1.11 9.10
N THR A 20 17.01 0.66 9.86
CA THR A 20 16.60 1.21 11.17
C THR A 20 16.65 0.12 12.23
N VAL A 21 16.39 0.48 13.50
CA VAL A 21 16.24 -0.50 14.60
C VAL A 21 15.15 -1.54 14.35
N GLY A 22 14.17 -1.24 13.49
CA GLY A 22 13.10 -2.18 13.12
C GLY A 22 13.37 -3.01 11.87
N GLY A 23 14.48 -2.77 11.16
CA GLY A 23 14.77 -3.33 9.83
C GLY A 23 14.84 -2.27 8.73
N GLU A 24 14.78 -2.72 7.47
CA GLU A 24 14.85 -1.86 6.28
C GLU A 24 13.55 -1.08 6.10
N ARG A 25 13.63 0.25 6.18
CA ARG A 25 12.48 1.15 6.09
C ARG A 25 12.42 1.81 4.71
N ARG A 26 11.23 1.80 4.11
CA ARG A 26 10.93 2.56 2.91
C ARG A 26 9.53 3.15 2.97
N PHE A 27 9.32 4.24 2.26
CA PHE A 27 8.00 4.78 1.96
C PHE A 27 7.69 4.55 0.49
N ILE A 28 6.53 3.98 0.19
CA ILE A 28 6.07 3.72 -1.19
C ILE A 28 4.91 4.68 -1.47
N PRO A 29 5.13 5.78 -2.22
CA PRO A 29 4.08 6.75 -2.47
C PRO A 29 2.96 6.16 -3.34
N ILE A 30 1.71 6.36 -2.92
CA ILE A 30 0.53 6.07 -3.74
C ILE A 30 0.22 7.33 -4.56
N THR A 31 0.29 7.20 -5.88
CA THR A 31 0.06 8.32 -6.81
C THR A 31 -1.34 8.36 -7.37
N GLY A 32 -2.13 7.31 -7.15
CA GLY A 32 -3.50 7.23 -7.61
C GLY A 32 -3.93 5.79 -7.80
N GLY A 33 -4.81 5.59 -8.78
CA GLY A 33 -5.41 4.32 -9.09
C GLY A 33 -6.94 4.40 -9.05
N TYR A 34 -7.59 3.25 -9.05
CA TYR A 34 -9.04 3.15 -9.05
C TYR A 34 -9.50 1.92 -8.28
N PHE A 35 -10.80 1.88 -7.99
CA PHE A 35 -11.42 0.71 -7.37
C PHE A 35 -12.77 0.40 -8.00
N GLU A 36 -13.11 -0.88 -8.02
CA GLU A 36 -14.37 -1.39 -8.54
C GLU A 36 -15.02 -2.32 -7.51
N ALA A 37 -16.27 -2.06 -7.21
CA ALA A 37 -17.15 -2.88 -6.38
C ALA A 37 -18.52 -3.02 -7.07
N PRO A 38 -19.34 -4.03 -6.75
CA PRO A 38 -20.65 -4.22 -7.36
C PRO A 38 -21.61 -3.03 -7.24
N ARG A 39 -21.45 -2.17 -6.22
CA ARG A 39 -22.34 -1.02 -5.95
C ARG A 39 -21.65 0.34 -5.93
N VAL A 40 -20.33 0.37 -6.03
CA VAL A 40 -19.55 1.61 -5.93
C VAL A 40 -18.24 1.45 -6.69
N LYS A 41 -17.85 2.49 -7.41
CA LYS A 41 -16.54 2.60 -8.04
C LYS A 41 -16.00 4.01 -7.79
N GLY A 42 -14.73 4.21 -8.08
CA GLY A 42 -14.12 5.51 -7.89
C GLY A 42 -12.61 5.47 -8.01
N ASN A 43 -11.98 6.53 -7.55
CA ASN A 43 -10.56 6.79 -7.73
C ASN A 43 -9.81 6.73 -6.40
N ILE A 44 -8.54 6.37 -6.47
CA ILE A 44 -7.60 6.55 -5.36
C ILE A 44 -6.95 7.92 -5.56
N LEU A 45 -6.95 8.77 -4.54
CA LEU A 45 -6.37 10.11 -4.62
C LEU A 45 -4.86 10.06 -4.31
N PRO A 46 -4.04 10.91 -4.95
CA PRO A 46 -2.65 11.07 -4.58
C PRO A 46 -2.50 11.66 -3.16
N GLY A 47 -1.39 11.37 -2.50
CA GLY A 47 -1.03 11.96 -1.20
C GLY A 47 -0.95 10.98 -0.03
N GLY A 48 -1.25 9.71 -0.27
CA GLY A 48 -1.00 8.61 0.66
C GLY A 48 0.22 7.78 0.30
N GLY A 49 0.41 6.67 1.00
CA GLY A 49 1.42 5.67 0.67
C GLY A 49 1.49 4.53 1.66
N ASP A 50 2.51 3.68 1.51
CA ASP A 50 2.83 2.57 2.42
C ASP A 50 4.14 2.84 3.16
N TRP A 51 4.07 2.85 4.50
CA TRP A 51 5.21 2.93 5.41
C TRP A 51 5.72 1.52 5.68
N ASN A 52 6.30 0.94 4.64
CA ASN A 52 6.74 -0.44 4.61
C ASN A 52 7.99 -0.68 5.48
N LEU A 53 8.02 -1.78 6.22
CA LEU A 53 9.20 -2.23 6.98
C LEU A 53 9.50 -3.69 6.67
N VAL A 54 10.71 -3.97 6.20
CA VAL A 54 11.22 -5.33 6.09
C VAL A 54 12.08 -5.63 7.31
N ARG A 55 11.59 -6.51 8.17
CA ARG A 55 12.27 -6.92 9.41
C ARG A 55 13.37 -7.94 9.11
N GLU A 56 14.29 -8.12 10.06
CA GLU A 56 15.39 -9.09 9.93
C GLU A 56 14.90 -10.55 9.87
N ASP A 57 13.72 -10.85 10.41
CA ASP A 57 13.05 -12.16 10.31
C ASP A 57 12.24 -12.33 9.00
N VAL A 58 12.56 -11.53 7.98
CA VAL A 58 11.96 -11.48 6.64
C VAL A 58 10.45 -11.18 6.59
N VAL A 59 9.86 -10.78 7.72
CA VAL A 59 8.49 -10.30 7.79
C VAL A 59 8.43 -8.89 7.22
N VAL A 60 7.48 -8.67 6.31
CA VAL A 60 7.17 -7.34 5.77
C VAL A 60 5.95 -6.80 6.53
N HIS A 61 6.12 -5.72 7.27
CA HIS A 61 5.02 -4.95 7.81
C HIS A 61 4.60 -3.89 6.78
N VAL A 62 3.34 -3.95 6.38
CA VAL A 62 2.68 -3.00 5.48
C VAL A 62 1.82 -2.09 6.34
N LEU A 63 2.00 -0.78 6.19
CA LEU A 63 1.23 0.23 6.90
C LEU A 63 0.87 1.34 5.92
N ALA A 64 -0.21 1.12 5.17
CA ALA A 64 -0.67 2.05 4.15
C ALA A 64 -1.78 2.97 4.68
N LYS A 65 -1.64 4.26 4.37
CA LYS A 65 -2.64 5.29 4.65
C LYS A 65 -2.86 6.12 3.39
N TYR A 66 -4.10 6.18 2.93
CA TYR A 66 -4.48 6.88 1.70
C TYR A 66 -5.98 7.21 1.69
N THR A 67 -6.42 7.93 0.67
CA THR A 67 -7.82 8.33 0.50
C THR A 67 -8.33 7.79 -0.83
N ILE A 68 -9.52 7.19 -0.81
CA ILE A 68 -10.28 6.87 -2.02
C ILE A 68 -11.52 7.76 -2.09
N GLN A 69 -11.96 8.07 -3.30
CA GLN A 69 -13.13 8.89 -3.56
C GLN A 69 -14.10 8.12 -4.45
N ALA A 70 -15.32 7.91 -3.97
CA ALA A 70 -16.40 7.36 -4.77
C ALA A 70 -16.88 8.38 -5.82
N GLU A 71 -17.56 7.91 -6.87
CA GLU A 71 -18.07 8.77 -7.94
C GLU A 71 -19.05 9.86 -7.48
N ASP A 72 -19.75 9.64 -6.36
CA ASP A 72 -20.65 10.64 -5.76
C ASP A 72 -19.91 11.73 -4.97
N GLY A 73 -18.56 11.68 -4.95
CA GLY A 73 -17.69 12.62 -4.26
C GLY A 73 -17.35 12.23 -2.83
N THR A 74 -17.95 11.16 -2.28
CA THR A 74 -17.69 10.70 -0.91
C THR A 74 -16.21 10.33 -0.74
N LEU A 75 -15.56 10.93 0.26
CA LEU A 75 -14.18 10.62 0.63
C LEU A 75 -14.14 9.53 1.69
N ILE A 76 -13.28 8.54 1.48
CA ILE A 76 -13.07 7.41 2.38
C ILE A 76 -11.58 7.36 2.73
N ASN A 77 -11.27 7.52 4.00
CA ASN A 77 -9.92 7.29 4.48
C ASN A 77 -9.69 5.78 4.64
N VAL A 78 -8.58 5.30 4.09
CA VAL A 78 -8.17 3.90 4.20
C VAL A 78 -6.92 3.82 5.05
N HIS A 79 -7.01 2.99 6.10
CA HIS A 79 -5.89 2.51 6.88
C HIS A 79 -5.79 1.01 6.63
N ASN A 80 -4.77 0.60 5.87
CA ASN A 80 -4.54 -0.79 5.51
C ASN A 80 -3.23 -1.26 6.14
N GLU A 81 -3.35 -2.07 7.19
CA GLU A 81 -2.21 -2.64 7.91
C GLU A 81 -2.21 -4.16 7.74
N GLY A 82 -1.03 -4.71 7.45
CA GLY A 82 -0.89 -6.14 7.23
C GLY A 82 0.54 -6.63 7.34
N TYR A 83 0.69 -7.96 7.29
CA TYR A 83 1.98 -8.62 7.37
C TYR A 83 2.14 -9.62 6.23
N GLY A 84 3.27 -9.53 5.54
CA GLY A 84 3.69 -10.45 4.49
C GLY A 84 5.05 -11.07 4.80
N ARG A 85 5.57 -11.83 3.84
CA ARG A 85 6.95 -12.33 3.87
C ARG A 85 7.62 -12.02 2.55
N VAL A 86 8.90 -11.65 2.59
CA VAL A 86 9.70 -11.52 1.37
C VAL A 86 9.86 -12.92 0.76
N SER A 87 9.40 -13.10 -0.49
CA SER A 87 9.72 -14.32 -1.23
C SER A 87 11.20 -14.32 -1.61
N HIS A 88 11.88 -15.48 -1.59
CA HIS A 88 13.31 -15.61 -1.94
C HIS A 88 13.72 -14.91 -3.26
N LYS A 89 12.78 -14.72 -4.20
CA LYS A 89 13.02 -14.12 -5.51
C LYS A 89 13.21 -12.58 -5.50
N THR A 90 12.97 -11.92 -4.36
CA THR A 90 12.97 -10.45 -4.26
C THR A 90 14.28 -9.87 -3.66
N MET A 91 15.24 -10.72 -3.26
CA MET A 91 16.51 -10.26 -2.65
C MET A 91 17.59 -9.82 -3.65
N GLU A 92 17.43 -10.07 -4.95
CA GLU A 92 18.47 -9.79 -5.96
C GLU A 92 18.46 -8.36 -6.54
N GLY A 93 17.68 -7.43 -5.95
CA GLY A 93 17.46 -6.10 -6.51
C GLY A 93 17.82 -4.92 -5.60
N VAL A 94 18.67 -5.12 -4.58
CA VAL A 94 19.20 -4.05 -3.73
C VAL A 94 20.69 -3.89 -3.98
#